data_AF-A0A7C5BJW3-F1
#
_entry.id   AF-A0A7C5BJW3-F1
#
_cell.length_a   1.000
_cell.length_b   1.000
_cell.length_c   1.000
_cell.angle_alpha   90.00
_cell.angle_beta   90.00
_cell.angle_gamma   90.00
#
_symmetry.space_group_name_H-M   'P 1'
#
loop_
_entity.id
_entity.type
_entity.pdbx_description
1 polymer ?
#
loop_
_entity_poly.entity_id
_entity_poly.type
_entity_poly.pdbx_seq_one_letter_code
_entity_poly.pdbx_strand_id
1 'polypeptide(L)'
;MLICIHIVYTMKKRNPLMVDSAIYSRLVEYRSYLQRSWDRKVNVSQAIEELLRVPLFFVKLDNDIRDYLDDFVSSLCINQDILGIVLFGSVARNNFSQFSDIDVLVVSKLSFLDSLNYIEKIVDGLEPIRKELLVSRGKFLNISPLILSPSDLETVHPLLFDIADQGIILFERYHSITNFINRVRKIKHTRDNEKEIIEWTV
;
A
#
# COMPACT_ATOMS: atom_id res chain seq x y z
N MET A 1 -1.40 3.05 -21.84
CA MET A 1 -1.75 1.71 -21.32
C MET A 1 -0.76 1.36 -20.22
N LEU A 2 -1.07 1.71 -18.97
CA LEU A 2 -0.24 1.36 -17.81
C LEU A 2 -0.46 -0.12 -17.48
N ILE A 3 0.62 -0.87 -17.30
CA ILE A 3 0.59 -2.26 -16.82
C ILE A 3 1.14 -2.22 -15.40
N CYS A 4 0.25 -2.15 -14.41
CA CYS A 4 0.62 -2.21 -13.00
C CYS A 4 0.87 -3.66 -12.57
N ILE A 5 2.14 -4.07 -12.56
CA ILE A 5 2.56 -5.31 -11.91
C ILE A 5 2.82 -5.00 -10.43
N HIS A 6 2.04 -5.61 -9.55
CA HIS A 6 2.14 -5.43 -8.10
C HIS A 6 3.30 -6.26 -7.57
N ILE A 7 4.34 -5.61 -7.06
CA ILE A 7 5.54 -6.27 -6.55
C ILE A 7 5.51 -6.15 -5.02
N VAL A 8 5.07 -7.20 -4.31
CA VAL A 8 5.10 -7.21 -2.83
C VAL A 8 6.39 -7.89 -2.38
N TYR A 9 7.25 -7.20 -1.66
CA TYR A 9 8.52 -7.73 -1.15
C TYR A 9 8.32 -8.75 -0.01
N THR A 10 9.12 -9.82 0.08
CA THR A 10 9.32 -10.57 1.34
C THR A 10 10.79 -10.81 1.67
N MET A 11 11.27 -10.12 2.71
CA MET A 11 12.23 -10.64 3.69
C MET A 11 11.92 -9.94 5.01
N LYS A 12 11.19 -10.58 5.92
CA LYS A 12 10.85 -10.06 7.28
C LYS A 12 10.19 -8.67 7.36
N LYS A 13 9.91 -8.02 6.23
CA LYS A 13 9.43 -6.64 6.10
C LYS A 13 8.46 -6.60 4.91
N ARG A 14 7.21 -6.25 5.20
CA ARG A 14 6.06 -6.29 4.28
C ARG A 14 5.70 -4.88 3.81
N ASN A 15 6.44 -4.31 2.88
CA ASN A 15 6.02 -3.07 2.22
C ASN A 15 5.87 -3.38 0.73
N PRO A 16 4.66 -3.34 0.17
CA PRO A 16 4.49 -3.37 -1.29
C PRO A 16 4.91 -2.04 -1.89
N LEU A 17 5.51 -2.10 -3.09
CA LEU A 17 5.95 -0.93 -3.85
C LEU A 17 5.12 -0.85 -5.14
N MET A 18 4.52 0.31 -5.42
CA MET A 18 3.99 0.60 -6.75
C MET A 18 5.14 0.85 -7.73
N VAL A 19 4.99 0.36 -8.96
CA VAL A 19 6.01 0.41 -10.00
C VAL A 19 5.42 1.07 -11.24
N ASP A 20 6.00 2.19 -11.66
CA ASP A 20 5.55 2.92 -12.85
C ASP A 20 5.88 2.18 -14.16
N SER A 21 5.32 2.66 -15.27
CA SER A 21 5.47 2.03 -16.59
C SER A 21 6.91 2.03 -17.14
N ALA A 22 7.74 3.00 -16.73
CA ALA A 22 9.14 3.08 -17.12
C ALA A 22 9.98 2.03 -16.37
N ILE A 23 9.72 1.85 -15.07
CA ILE A 23 10.34 0.79 -14.28
C ILE A 23 9.85 -0.58 -14.79
N TYR A 24 8.57 -0.74 -15.11
CA TYR A 24 8.05 -1.98 -15.69
C TYR A 24 8.74 -2.35 -17.01
N SER A 25 8.94 -1.38 -17.90
CA SER A 25 9.65 -1.60 -19.17
C SER A 25 11.09 -2.06 -18.94
N ARG A 26 11.80 -1.44 -17.98
CA ARG A 26 13.14 -1.88 -17.56
C ARG A 26 13.13 -3.28 -16.94
N LEU A 27 12.10 -3.65 -16.18
CA LEU A 27 11.95 -4.99 -15.63
C LEU A 27 11.70 -6.04 -16.71
N VAL A 28 10.98 -5.70 -17.78
CA VAL A 28 10.78 -6.58 -18.95
C VAL A 28 12.09 -6.77 -19.73
N GLU A 29 12.88 -5.72 -19.88
CA GLU A 29 14.23 -5.82 -20.46
C GLU A 29 15.13 -6.70 -19.61
N TYR A 30 15.13 -6.50 -18.29
CA TYR A 30 15.91 -7.31 -17.35
C TYR A 30 15.48 -8.78 -17.34
N ARG A 31 14.17 -9.05 -17.37
CA ARG A 31 13.62 -10.41 -17.57
C ARG A 31 14.15 -11.05 -18.84
N SER A 32 14.18 -10.30 -19.94
CA SER A 32 14.66 -10.80 -21.24
C SER A 32 16.14 -11.15 -21.21
N TYR A 33 16.94 -10.40 -20.43
CA TYR A 33 18.34 -10.72 -20.15
C TYR A 33 18.47 -12.00 -19.32
N LEU A 34 17.74 -12.13 -18.22
CA LEU A 34 17.79 -13.32 -17.35
C LEU A 34 17.35 -14.60 -18.08
N GLN A 35 16.33 -14.51 -18.94
CA GLN A 35 15.86 -15.64 -19.73
C GLN A 35 16.94 -16.17 -20.69
N ARG A 36 17.79 -15.29 -21.25
CA ARG A 36 18.93 -15.70 -22.07
C ARG A 36 20.05 -16.32 -21.24
N SER A 37 20.33 -15.75 -20.07
CA SER A 37 21.43 -16.21 -19.20
C SER A 37 21.13 -17.53 -18.49
N TRP A 38 19.87 -17.81 -18.17
CA TRP A 38 19.46 -18.98 -17.39
C TRP A 38 18.85 -20.11 -18.22
N ASP A 39 18.74 -19.93 -19.53
CA ASP A 39 18.18 -20.91 -20.48
C ASP A 39 16.84 -21.52 -20.02
N ARG A 40 16.02 -20.71 -19.35
CA ARG A 40 14.69 -21.09 -18.88
C ARG A 40 13.75 -19.91 -18.96
N LYS A 41 12.46 -20.18 -19.10
CA LYS A 41 11.43 -19.14 -19.10
C LYS A 41 11.38 -18.48 -17.72
N VAL A 42 11.77 -17.21 -17.64
CA VAL A 42 11.70 -16.39 -16.44
C VAL A 42 10.47 -15.49 -16.55
N ASN A 43 9.61 -15.46 -15.53
CA ASN A 43 8.50 -14.50 -15.46
C ASN A 43 8.96 -13.19 -14.80
N VAL A 44 8.22 -12.09 -15.00
CA VAL A 44 8.62 -10.76 -14.49
C VAL A 44 8.82 -10.80 -12.98
N SER A 45 7.92 -11.51 -12.28
CA SER A 45 8.03 -11.83 -10.86
C SER A 45 9.39 -12.42 -10.47
N GLN A 46 9.85 -13.49 -11.11
CA GLN A 46 11.17 -14.09 -10.84
C GLN A 46 12.32 -13.15 -11.18
N ALA A 47 12.18 -12.34 -12.23
CA ALA A 47 13.20 -11.36 -12.58
C ALA A 47 13.37 -10.29 -11.49
N ILE A 48 12.26 -9.86 -10.89
CA ILE A 48 12.29 -8.94 -9.77
C ILE A 48 12.78 -9.63 -8.50
N GLU A 49 12.35 -10.86 -8.22
CA GLU A 49 12.83 -11.64 -7.07
C GLU A 49 14.35 -11.81 -7.11
N GLU A 50 14.91 -12.01 -8.30
CA GLU A 50 16.36 -12.09 -8.50
C GLU A 50 17.03 -10.73 -8.32
N LEU A 51 16.45 -9.67 -8.91
CA LEU A 51 16.99 -8.30 -8.81
C LEU A 51 17.02 -7.82 -7.36
N LEU A 52 15.95 -8.08 -6.62
CA LEU A 52 15.74 -7.64 -5.25
C LEU A 52 16.21 -8.67 -4.20
N ARG A 53 16.56 -9.87 -4.64
CA ARG A 53 16.94 -11.04 -3.82
C ARG A 53 15.92 -11.38 -2.74
N VAL A 54 14.65 -11.23 -3.06
CA VAL A 54 13.55 -11.50 -2.13
C VAL A 54 12.36 -12.13 -2.83
N PRO A 55 11.65 -13.08 -2.21
CA PRO A 55 10.41 -13.59 -2.77
C PRO A 55 9.35 -12.47 -2.91
N LEU A 56 8.39 -12.65 -3.82
CA LEU A 56 7.29 -11.70 -4.02
C LEU A 56 5.91 -12.25 -3.63
N PHE A 57 5.09 -11.41 -3.01
CA PHE A 57 3.64 -11.59 -2.90
C PHE A 57 2.95 -10.77 -4.01
N PHE A 58 1.76 -11.16 -4.45
CA PHE A 58 0.96 -10.37 -5.39
C PHE A 58 -0.36 -10.05 -4.71
N VAL A 59 -0.66 -8.77 -4.50
CA VAL A 59 -2.04 -8.37 -4.19
C VAL A 59 -2.75 -8.21 -5.52
N LYS A 60 -3.69 -9.11 -5.80
CA LYS A 60 -4.50 -9.05 -7.01
C LYS A 60 -5.63 -8.04 -6.77
N LEU A 61 -5.34 -6.76 -6.94
CA LEU A 61 -6.39 -5.75 -6.98
C LEU A 61 -7.16 -5.90 -8.30
N ASP A 62 -8.47 -5.95 -8.16
CA ASP A 62 -9.42 -5.71 -9.24
C ASP A 62 -9.08 -4.38 -9.94
N ASN A 63 -9.16 -4.35 -11.28
CA ASN A 63 -8.73 -3.19 -12.06
C ASN A 63 -9.54 -1.94 -11.70
N ASP A 64 -10.84 -2.07 -11.41
CA ASP A 64 -11.68 -0.92 -11.10
C ASP A 64 -11.28 -0.30 -9.75
N ILE A 65 -10.95 -1.15 -8.76
CA ILE A 65 -10.44 -0.68 -7.46
C ILE A 65 -9.08 -0.01 -7.62
N ARG A 66 -8.21 -0.58 -8.47
CA ARG A 66 -6.90 -0.01 -8.75
C ARG A 66 -7.02 1.36 -9.40
N ASP A 67 -7.80 1.47 -10.46
CA ASP A 67 -7.93 2.72 -11.22
C ASP A 67 -8.55 3.81 -10.33
N TYR A 68 -9.56 3.44 -9.52
CA TYR A 68 -10.16 4.35 -8.53
C TYR A 68 -9.16 4.80 -7.44
N LEU A 69 -8.32 3.88 -6.94
CA LEU A 69 -7.25 4.21 -6.00
C LEU A 69 -6.17 5.10 -6.63
N ASP A 70 -5.81 4.84 -7.88
CA ASP A 70 -4.80 5.61 -8.62
C ASP A 70 -5.29 7.05 -8.83
N ASP A 71 -6.56 7.25 -9.17
CA ASP A 71 -7.18 8.58 -9.31
C ASP A 71 -7.21 9.33 -7.98
N PHE A 72 -7.57 8.64 -6.90
CA PHE A 72 -7.58 9.19 -5.55
C PHE A 72 -6.18 9.60 -5.09
N VAL A 73 -5.20 8.70 -5.20
CA VAL A 73 -3.80 8.95 -4.80
C VAL A 73 -3.22 10.09 -5.62
N SER A 74 -3.41 10.08 -6.94
CA SER A 74 -2.88 11.10 -7.84
C SER A 74 -3.45 12.49 -7.54
N SER A 75 -4.75 12.57 -7.21
CA SER A 75 -5.40 13.82 -6.84
C SER A 75 -4.93 14.32 -5.47
N LEU A 76 -4.76 13.41 -4.51
CA LEU A 76 -4.37 13.74 -3.13
C LEU A 76 -2.90 14.15 -3.02
N CYS A 77 -1.99 13.50 -3.77
CA CYS A 77 -0.56 13.76 -3.66
C CYS A 77 -0.10 15.06 -4.33
N ILE A 78 -0.97 15.79 -5.03
CA ILE A 78 -0.68 17.13 -5.57
C ILE A 78 -0.32 18.09 -4.44
N ASN A 79 -1.02 17.99 -3.31
CA ASN A 79 -0.71 18.77 -2.12
C ASN A 79 0.60 18.29 -1.48
N GLN A 80 1.54 19.22 -1.31
CA GLN A 80 2.88 18.93 -0.79
C GLN A 80 2.88 18.61 0.72
N ASP A 81 1.79 18.95 1.42
CA ASP A 81 1.61 18.65 2.84
C ASP A 81 1.15 17.21 3.09
N ILE A 82 0.72 16.49 2.05
CA ILE A 82 0.48 15.04 2.13
C ILE A 82 1.83 14.32 2.08
N LEU A 83 2.17 13.63 3.16
CA LEU A 83 3.45 12.94 3.35
C LEU A 83 3.38 11.45 3.03
N GLY A 84 2.21 10.84 3.06
CA GLY A 84 2.09 9.44 2.70
C GLY A 84 0.66 8.93 2.71
N ILE A 85 0.45 7.88 1.92
CA ILE A 85 -0.83 7.21 1.76
C ILE A 85 -0.58 5.70 1.85
N VAL A 86 -1.33 5.01 2.71
CA VAL A 86 -1.23 3.56 2.89
C VAL A 86 -2.60 2.94 2.79
N LEU A 87 -2.80 2.03 1.85
CA LEU A 87 -3.99 1.18 1.82
C LEU A 87 -3.87 0.12 2.91
N PHE A 88 -4.89 -0.04 3.73
CA PHE A 88 -4.94 -1.09 4.74
C PHE A 88 -6.32 -1.78 4.73
N GLY A 89 -6.62 -2.55 5.77
CA GLY A 89 -7.94 -3.16 5.91
C GLY A 89 -8.19 -4.30 4.93
N SER A 90 -9.46 -4.55 4.60
CA SER A 90 -9.87 -5.75 3.85
C SER A 90 -9.26 -5.84 2.44
N VAL A 91 -9.11 -4.70 1.76
CA VAL A 91 -8.56 -4.60 0.40
C VAL A 91 -7.08 -4.96 0.40
N ALA A 92 -6.30 -4.37 1.31
CA ALA A 92 -4.88 -4.71 1.47
C ALA A 92 -4.65 -6.20 1.78
N ARG A 93 -5.60 -6.82 2.50
CA ARG A 93 -5.56 -8.22 2.92
C ARG A 93 -6.07 -9.20 1.88
N ASN A 94 -6.52 -8.72 0.71
CA ASN A 94 -7.13 -9.54 -0.33
C ASN A 94 -8.34 -10.37 0.18
N ASN A 95 -9.07 -9.83 1.16
CA ASN A 95 -10.26 -10.43 1.76
C ASN A 95 -11.45 -9.45 1.73
N PHE A 96 -11.59 -8.75 0.61
CA PHE A 96 -12.61 -7.73 0.40
C PHE A 96 -13.75 -8.27 -0.47
N SER A 97 -14.94 -7.71 -0.31
CA SER A 97 -16.09 -7.95 -1.19
C SER A 97 -16.34 -6.73 -2.07
N GLN A 98 -17.25 -6.84 -3.03
CA GLN A 98 -17.66 -5.71 -3.88
C GLN A 98 -18.36 -4.57 -3.12
N PHE A 99 -18.64 -4.75 -1.83
CA PHE A 99 -19.25 -3.76 -0.93
C PHE A 99 -18.28 -3.30 0.18
N SER A 100 -17.01 -3.71 0.11
CA SER A 100 -16.03 -3.34 1.12
C SER A 100 -15.58 -1.89 0.93
N ASP A 101 -15.47 -1.18 2.04
CA ASP A 101 -14.78 0.11 2.09
C ASP A 101 -13.30 -0.05 1.75
N ILE A 102 -12.73 1.02 1.19
CA ILE A 102 -11.32 1.17 0.88
C ILE A 102 -10.69 1.98 2.01
N ASP A 103 -10.11 1.27 2.97
CA ASP A 103 -9.45 1.88 4.13
C ASP A 103 -8.08 2.44 3.74
N VAL A 104 -7.88 3.75 3.92
CA VAL A 104 -6.61 4.43 3.59
C VAL A 104 -6.12 5.23 4.79
N LEU A 105 -4.86 5.05 5.15
CA LEU A 105 -4.16 5.93 6.08
C LEU A 105 -3.56 7.07 5.28
N VAL A 106 -3.87 8.31 5.65
CA VAL A 106 -3.29 9.53 5.08
C VAL A 106 -2.49 10.23 6.15
N VAL A 107 -1.19 10.43 5.89
CA VAL A 107 -0.31 11.22 6.75
C VAL A 107 -0.17 12.62 6.17
N SER A 108 -0.59 13.63 6.93
CA SER A 108 -0.71 15.02 6.46
C SER A 108 -0.09 16.00 7.46
N LYS A 109 0.58 17.04 6.96
CA LYS A 109 1.05 18.19 7.77
C LYS A 109 -0.04 19.23 8.04
N LEU A 110 -1.15 19.17 7.31
CA LEU A 110 -2.27 20.07 7.53
C LEU A 110 -2.92 19.79 8.87
N SER A 111 -3.77 20.72 9.35
CA SER A 111 -4.66 20.42 10.46
C SER A 111 -5.59 19.25 10.12
N PHE A 112 -6.15 18.58 11.13
CA PHE A 112 -7.09 17.48 10.91
C PHE A 112 -8.29 17.94 10.05
N LEU A 113 -8.87 19.10 10.36
CA LEU A 113 -10.02 19.64 9.63
C LEU A 113 -9.66 20.01 8.18
N ASP A 114 -8.49 20.61 7.95
CA ASP A 114 -8.05 20.95 6.59
C ASP A 114 -7.76 19.68 5.77
N SER A 115 -7.16 18.67 6.40
CA SER A 115 -6.95 17.36 5.77
C SER A 115 -8.27 16.70 5.39
N LEU A 116 -9.24 16.69 6.31
CA LEU A 116 -10.56 16.13 6.09
C LEU A 116 -11.28 16.85 4.94
N ASN A 117 -11.37 18.17 5.00
CA ASN A 117 -11.98 18.99 3.95
C ASN A 117 -11.32 18.79 2.58
N TYR A 118 -9.99 18.63 2.56
CA TYR A 118 -9.25 18.41 1.32
C TYR A 118 -9.53 17.03 0.73
N ILE A 119 -9.54 15.99 1.57
CA ILE A 119 -9.86 14.62 1.16
C ILE A 119 -11.31 14.53 0.69
N GLU A 120 -12.27 15.11 1.42
CA GLU A 120 -13.69 15.13 1.03
C GLU A 120 -13.88 15.76 -0.34
N LYS A 121 -13.23 16.90 -0.63
CA LYS A 121 -13.28 17.52 -1.97
C LYS A 121 -12.78 16.60 -3.08
N ILE A 122 -11.75 15.80 -2.81
CA ILE A 122 -11.23 14.83 -3.77
C ILE A 122 -12.21 13.68 -3.95
N VAL A 123 -12.73 13.12 -2.85
CA VAL A 123 -13.73 12.04 -2.88
C VAL A 123 -14.98 12.49 -3.64
N ASP A 124 -15.47 13.71 -3.38
CA ASP A 124 -16.60 14.33 -4.09
C ASP A 124 -16.31 14.48 -5.59
N GLY A 125 -15.08 14.87 -5.94
CA GLY A 125 -14.64 14.95 -7.34
C GLY A 125 -14.65 13.59 -8.06
N LEU A 126 -14.49 12.49 -7.31
CA LEU A 126 -14.51 11.12 -7.83
C LEU A 126 -15.90 10.46 -7.76
N GLU A 127 -16.92 11.15 -7.24
CA GLU A 127 -18.30 10.65 -7.17
C GLU A 127 -18.85 10.14 -8.51
N PRO A 128 -18.61 10.81 -9.67
CA PRO A 128 -19.09 10.30 -10.95
C PRO A 128 -18.54 8.91 -11.28
N ILE A 129 -17.24 8.68 -11.02
CA ILE A 129 -16.57 7.39 -11.22
C ILE A 129 -17.16 6.35 -10.27
N ARG A 130 -17.31 6.70 -8.98
CA ARG A 130 -17.88 5.79 -7.99
C ARG A 130 -19.31 5.36 -8.34
N LYS A 131 -20.13 6.30 -8.83
CA LYS A 131 -21.50 6.02 -9.31
C LYS A 131 -21.49 5.13 -10.55
N GLU A 132 -20.59 5.35 -11.49
CA GLU A 132 -20.43 4.49 -12.66
C GLU A 132 -20.07 3.06 -12.26
N LEU A 133 -19.11 2.88 -11.34
CA LEU A 133 -18.72 1.57 -10.81
C LEU A 133 -19.88 0.86 -10.10
N LEU A 134 -20.69 1.61 -9.36
CA LEU A 134 -21.88 1.06 -8.72
C LEU A 134 -22.92 0.60 -9.75
N VAL A 135 -23.28 1.47 -10.70
CA VAL A 135 -24.36 1.21 -11.66
C VAL A 135 -23.98 0.14 -12.68
N SER A 136 -22.75 0.20 -13.22
CA SER A 136 -22.33 -0.67 -14.32
C SER A 136 -21.68 -1.98 -13.86
N ARG A 137 -21.04 -1.97 -12.68
CA ARG A 137 -20.27 -3.12 -12.16
C ARG A 137 -20.79 -3.66 -10.83
N GLY A 138 -21.79 -3.03 -10.20
CA GLY A 138 -22.33 -3.46 -8.91
C GLY A 138 -21.36 -3.29 -7.74
N LYS A 139 -20.36 -2.41 -7.88
CA LYS A 139 -19.29 -2.20 -6.88
C LYS A 139 -19.56 -0.93 -6.07
N PHE A 140 -19.69 -1.09 -4.77
CA PHE A 140 -19.79 0.02 -3.83
C PHE A 140 -18.44 0.21 -3.14
N LEU A 141 -17.66 1.14 -3.67
CA LEU A 141 -16.29 1.42 -3.23
C LEU A 141 -16.26 2.79 -2.55
N ASN A 142 -16.32 2.83 -1.22
CA ASN A 142 -16.20 4.07 -0.47
C ASN A 142 -14.79 4.22 0.10
N ILE A 143 -14.21 5.41 0.02
CA ILE A 143 -12.91 5.69 0.64
C ILE A 143 -13.12 6.06 2.10
N SER A 144 -12.44 5.34 2.99
CA SER A 144 -12.49 5.52 4.43
C SER A 144 -11.11 5.98 4.94
N PRO A 145 -10.89 7.32 5.05
CA PRO A 145 -9.58 7.85 5.44
C PRO A 145 -9.38 7.82 6.96
N LEU A 146 -8.30 7.19 7.41
CA LEU A 146 -7.67 7.46 8.71
C LEU A 146 -6.63 8.56 8.52
N ILE A 147 -6.85 9.73 9.12
CA ILE A 147 -5.95 10.88 8.96
C ILE A 147 -5.04 10.98 10.18
N LEU A 148 -3.73 10.98 9.95
CA LEU A 148 -2.72 11.17 11.00
C LEU A 148 -1.78 12.33 10.66
N SER A 149 -1.36 13.05 11.68
CA SER A 149 -0.25 13.99 11.62
C SER A 149 1.08 13.26 11.77
N PRO A 150 2.22 13.89 11.43
CA PRO A 150 3.55 13.33 11.70
C PRO A 150 3.76 13.02 13.19
N SER A 151 3.23 13.85 14.08
CA SER A 151 3.28 13.64 15.54
C SER A 151 2.45 12.44 15.98
N ASP A 152 1.31 12.16 15.34
CA ASP A 152 0.49 10.99 15.70
C ASP A 152 1.23 9.68 15.41
N LEU A 153 2.11 9.66 14.40
CA LEU A 153 2.95 8.49 14.10
C LEU A 153 3.94 8.17 15.22
N GLU A 154 4.29 9.13 16.08
CA GLU A 154 5.17 8.91 17.22
C GLU A 154 4.51 8.05 18.31
N THR A 155 3.18 8.06 18.38
CA THR A 155 2.41 7.27 19.34
C THR A 155 1.87 5.99 18.68
N VAL A 156 2.25 4.82 19.20
CA VAL A 156 1.83 3.54 18.61
C VAL A 156 0.54 3.03 19.24
N HIS A 157 -0.53 2.95 18.45
CA HIS A 157 -1.81 2.35 18.83
C HIS A 157 -2.03 0.99 18.14
N PRO A 158 -2.93 0.12 18.67
CA PRO A 158 -3.15 -1.24 18.13
C PRO A 158 -3.36 -1.31 16.61
N LEU A 159 -4.15 -0.39 16.06
CA LEU A 159 -4.44 -0.31 14.62
C LEU A 159 -3.17 -0.15 13.76
N LEU A 160 -2.18 0.55 14.29
CA LEU A 160 -0.93 0.83 13.58
C LEU A 160 -0.07 -0.43 13.41
N PHE A 161 -0.23 -1.45 14.25
CA PHE A 161 0.44 -2.74 14.04
C PHE A 161 -0.12 -3.47 12.83
N ASP A 162 -1.44 -3.42 12.59
CA ASP A 162 -2.04 -4.06 11.41
C ASP A 162 -1.61 -3.34 10.13
N ILE A 163 -1.60 -1.99 10.15
CA ILE A 163 -1.06 -1.19 9.04
C ILE A 163 0.42 -1.50 8.82
N ALA A 164 1.21 -1.62 9.89
CA ALA A 164 2.62 -1.99 9.77
C ALA A 164 2.82 -3.43 9.29
N ASP A 165 1.89 -4.34 9.49
CA ASP A 165 2.02 -5.73 9.07
C ASP A 165 1.45 -6.01 7.69
N GLN A 166 0.38 -5.33 7.28
CA GLN A 166 -0.39 -5.69 6.08
C GLN A 166 -0.67 -4.47 5.17
N GLY A 167 -0.30 -3.26 5.61
CA GLY A 167 -0.48 -2.05 4.84
C GLY A 167 0.33 -2.02 3.55
N ILE A 168 -0.26 -1.42 2.53
CA ILE A 168 0.31 -1.20 1.21
C ILE A 168 0.64 0.27 1.05
N ILE A 169 1.92 0.62 0.95
CA ILE A 169 2.31 2.02 0.72
C ILE A 169 1.94 2.37 -0.72
N LEU A 170 0.96 3.27 -0.88
CA LEU A 170 0.53 3.80 -2.17
C LEU A 170 1.35 5.03 -2.57
N PHE A 171 1.75 5.83 -1.58
CA PHE A 171 2.54 7.05 -1.77
C PHE A 171 3.34 7.37 -0.50
N GLU A 172 4.55 7.92 -0.65
CA GLU A 172 5.27 8.52 0.47
C GLU A 172 6.24 9.63 0.04
N ARG A 173 6.44 10.59 0.95
CA ARG A 173 7.49 11.61 0.91
C ARG A 173 8.45 11.41 2.08
N TYR A 174 9.74 11.67 1.84
CA TYR A 174 10.79 11.69 2.86
C TYR A 174 10.89 10.39 3.69
N HIS A 175 10.46 9.25 3.14
CA HIS A 175 10.39 7.97 3.84
C HIS A 175 9.57 8.00 5.15
N SER A 176 8.59 8.92 5.26
CA SER A 176 7.82 9.14 6.49
C SER A 176 7.09 7.87 6.95
N ILE A 177 6.46 7.17 5.99
CA ILE A 177 5.72 5.92 6.25
C ILE A 177 6.69 4.77 6.48
N THR A 178 7.70 4.63 5.63
CA THR A 178 8.69 3.55 5.75
C THR A 178 9.39 3.56 7.11
N ASN A 179 9.79 4.75 7.61
CA ASN A 179 10.41 4.89 8.92
C ASN A 179 9.46 4.54 10.06
N PHE A 180 8.20 4.99 9.96
CA PHE A 180 7.15 4.67 10.92
C PHE A 180 6.89 3.15 11.01
N ILE A 181 6.65 2.48 9.87
CA ILE A 181 6.40 1.03 9.82
C ILE A 181 7.59 0.26 10.43
N ASN A 182 8.82 0.64 10.10
CA ASN A 182 10.01 0.02 10.65
C ASN A 182 10.10 0.16 12.19
N ARG A 183 9.67 1.31 12.75
CA ARG A 183 9.61 1.53 14.19
C ARG A 183 8.55 0.65 14.86
N VAL A 184 7.34 0.61 14.32
CA VAL A 184 6.22 -0.20 14.87
C VAL A 184 6.57 -1.69 14.90
N ARG A 185 7.19 -2.20 13.81
CA ARG A 185 7.63 -3.61 13.75
C ARG A 185 8.67 -3.96 14.81
N LYS A 186 9.62 -3.06 15.09
CA LYS A 186 10.62 -3.28 16.16
C LYS A 186 9.95 -3.46 17.53
N ILE A 187 8.94 -2.63 17.84
CA ILE A 187 8.19 -2.72 19.11
C ILE A 187 7.46 -4.06 19.21
N LYS A 188 6.85 -4.52 18.10
CA LYS A 188 6.15 -5.81 18.06
C LYS A 188 7.10 -6.98 18.32
N HIS A 189 8.27 -7.00 17.66
CA HIS A 189 9.26 -8.06 17.86
C HIS A 189 9.75 -8.14 19.31
N THR A 190 9.94 -7.01 19.99
CA THR A 190 10.29 -7.02 21.43
C THR A 190 9.19 -7.69 22.26
N ARG A 191 7.91 -7.37 21.99
CA ARG A 191 6.76 -7.96 22.69
C ARG A 191 6.62 -9.46 22.44
N ASP A 192 6.82 -9.91 21.21
CA ASP A 192 6.71 -11.33 20.86
C ASP A 192 7.84 -12.13 21.52
N ASN A 193 9.07 -11.58 21.57
CA ASN A 193 10.19 -12.19 22.28
C ASN A 193 9.96 -12.24 23.81
N GLU A 194 9.40 -11.19 24.41
CA GLU A 194 9.05 -11.19 25.84
C GLU A 194 7.97 -12.23 26.16
N LYS A 195 6.98 -12.42 25.28
CA LYS A 195 5.96 -13.46 25.44
C LYS A 195 6.54 -14.86 25.35
N GLU A 196 7.44 -15.13 24.38
CA GLU A 196 8.16 -16.40 24.34
C GLU A 196 8.93 -16.63 25.65
N ILE A 197 9.67 -15.64 26.15
CA ILE A 197 10.44 -15.77 27.41
C ILE A 197 9.53 -16.11 28.61
N ILE A 198 8.32 -15.57 28.67
CA ILE A 198 7.36 -15.87 29.75
C ILE A 198 6.75 -17.27 29.59
N GLU A 199 6.53 -17.75 28.36
CA GLU A 199 5.99 -19.09 28.08
C GLU A 199 6.99 -20.23 28.35
N TRP A 200 8.30 -19.97 28.40
CA TRP A 200 9.33 -20.97 28.72
C TRP A 200 9.71 -21.06 30.22
N THR A 201 8.92 -20.46 31.12
CA THR A 201 9.18 -20.50 32.58
C THR A 201 8.15 -21.32 33.38
N VAL A 202 7.69 -22.46 32.84
CA VAL A 202 6.85 -23.44 33.57
C VAL A 202 7.43 -24.84 33.45
#